data_AF-A0A9X3YKA2-F1
#
_entry.id   AF-A0A9X3YKA2-F1
#
_cell.length_a   1.000
_cell.length_b   1.000
_cell.length_c   1.000
_cell.angle_alpha   90.00
_cell.angle_beta   90.00
_cell.angle_gamma   90.00
#
_symmetry.space_group_name_H-M   'P 1'
#
loop_
_entity.id
_entity.type
_entity.pdbx_description
1 polymer ?
#
loop_
_entity_poly.entity_id
_entity_poly.type
_entity_poly.pdbx_seq_one_letter_code
_entity_poly.pdbx_strand_id
1 'polypeptide(L)'
;MRSLLRGILLLTASISGVHAAANDDAKAMALLANVQVRSQQLALLANDAAGGRVEAFLDLDAARKRIGAALTQLKQGDPGNGFSGLAGRAPLSAELLGVDKAWAPLDSNVTKILQGQRQIIESRTAVDDFDAKAARLNAHTDEIVKTLVDGHGSKLQVKLASYQMLLIERMQRRAHAILDGGEDAANAATGLQRDRTFYGAVIESLLDGNADLDLKAIDDTAARGILQDVNTQWDELAPAIATLLDAAAALQEVRKAADDIRLGSETLLTRSEPLQQHLGK
;
A
#
# COMPACT_ATOMS: atom_id res chain seq x y z
N MET A 1 -24.83 -69.77 -0.73
CA MET A 1 -23.69 -69.26 -1.52
C MET A 1 -23.91 -67.87 -2.13
N ARG A 2 -25.08 -67.56 -2.74
CA ARG A 2 -25.37 -66.22 -3.30
C ARG A 2 -25.51 -65.07 -2.28
N SER A 3 -25.87 -65.34 -1.02
CA SER A 3 -25.96 -64.32 0.05
C SER A 3 -24.61 -63.90 0.62
N LEU A 4 -23.66 -64.85 0.73
CA LEU A 4 -22.31 -64.60 1.23
C LEU A 4 -21.46 -63.75 0.26
N LEU A 5 -21.62 -63.95 -1.05
CA LEU A 5 -20.96 -63.12 -2.08
C LEU A 5 -21.47 -61.67 -2.12
N ARG A 6 -22.76 -61.42 -1.86
CA ARG A 6 -23.32 -60.05 -1.78
C ARG A 6 -22.83 -59.32 -0.52
N GLY A 7 -22.67 -60.02 0.60
CA GLY A 7 -22.15 -59.44 1.85
C GLY A 7 -20.68 -59.03 1.76
N ILE A 8 -19.83 -59.84 1.12
CA ILE A 8 -18.40 -59.53 0.94
C ILE A 8 -18.18 -58.35 -0.02
N LEU A 9 -18.99 -58.24 -1.08
CA LEU A 9 -18.88 -57.16 -2.07
C LEU A 9 -19.37 -55.80 -1.53
N LEU A 10 -20.36 -55.82 -0.62
CA LEU A 10 -20.78 -54.64 0.13
C LEU A 10 -19.71 -54.20 1.14
N LEU A 11 -19.09 -55.14 1.85
CA LEU A 11 -18.01 -54.84 2.81
C LEU A 11 -16.76 -54.26 2.13
N THR A 12 -16.33 -54.80 0.99
CA THR A 12 -15.17 -54.24 0.26
C THR A 12 -15.47 -52.89 -0.37
N ALA A 13 -16.69 -52.68 -0.89
CA ALA A 13 -17.12 -51.36 -1.36
C ALA A 13 -17.18 -50.33 -0.21
N SER A 14 -17.64 -50.73 0.98
CA SER A 14 -17.60 -49.89 2.18
C SER A 14 -16.17 -49.57 2.62
N ILE A 15 -15.26 -50.55 2.61
CA ILE A 15 -13.85 -50.33 3.00
C ILE A 15 -13.13 -49.42 2.00
N SER A 16 -13.30 -49.65 0.69
CA SER A 16 -12.72 -48.80 -0.37
C SER A 16 -13.27 -47.37 -0.33
N GLY A 17 -14.57 -47.21 -0.07
CA GLY A 17 -15.19 -45.89 0.08
C GLY A 17 -14.69 -45.14 1.32
N VAL A 18 -14.50 -45.82 2.45
CA VAL A 18 -13.93 -45.24 3.67
C VAL A 18 -12.46 -44.84 3.48
N HIS A 19 -11.66 -45.65 2.79
CA HIS A 19 -10.26 -45.31 2.49
C HIS A 19 -10.13 -44.12 1.54
N ALA A 20 -11.01 -44.03 0.53
CA ALA A 20 -11.05 -42.89 -0.39
C ALA A 20 -11.47 -41.59 0.34
N ALA A 21 -12.47 -41.66 1.22
CA ALA A 21 -12.91 -40.52 2.02
C ALA A 21 -11.82 -40.03 2.99
N ALA A 22 -11.13 -40.95 3.68
CA ALA A 22 -10.02 -40.59 4.58
C ALA A 22 -8.84 -39.92 3.83
N ASN A 23 -8.55 -40.36 2.61
CA ASN A 23 -7.54 -39.74 1.75
C ASN A 23 -7.96 -38.34 1.27
N ASP A 24 -9.23 -38.16 0.93
CA ASP A 24 -9.80 -36.85 0.56
C ASP A 24 -9.77 -35.88 1.74
N ASP A 25 -10.07 -36.36 2.95
CA ASP A 25 -10.04 -35.54 4.16
C ASP A 25 -8.61 -35.12 4.53
N ALA A 26 -7.64 -36.03 4.44
CA ALA A 26 -6.23 -35.69 4.65
C ALA A 26 -5.73 -34.61 3.67
N LYS A 27 -6.11 -34.70 2.39
CA LYS A 27 -5.77 -33.69 1.37
C LYS A 27 -6.47 -32.36 1.65
N ALA A 28 -7.75 -32.39 2.01
CA ALA A 28 -8.48 -31.19 2.37
C ALA A 28 -7.88 -30.51 3.61
N MET A 29 -7.46 -31.27 4.63
CA MET A 29 -6.77 -30.71 5.79
C MET A 29 -5.45 -30.03 5.41
N ALA A 30 -4.65 -30.64 4.52
CA ALA A 30 -3.40 -30.05 4.07
C ALA A 30 -3.62 -28.73 3.29
N LEU A 31 -4.63 -28.68 2.43
CA LEU A 31 -5.02 -27.47 1.70
C LEU A 31 -5.54 -26.39 2.66
N LEU A 32 -6.37 -26.77 3.63
CA LEU A 32 -6.91 -25.84 4.63
C LEU A 32 -5.81 -25.26 5.53
N ALA A 33 -4.86 -26.09 5.98
CA ALA A 33 -3.69 -25.63 6.74
C ALA A 33 -2.85 -24.63 5.92
N ASN A 34 -2.70 -24.85 4.61
CA ASN A 34 -2.03 -23.91 3.72
C ASN A 34 -2.76 -22.56 3.66
N VAL A 35 -4.09 -22.57 3.58
CA VAL A 35 -4.92 -21.34 3.65
C VAL A 35 -4.70 -20.61 4.97
N GLN A 36 -4.74 -21.32 6.11
CA GLN A 36 -4.60 -20.74 7.45
C GLN A 36 -3.22 -20.10 7.67
N VAL A 37 -2.13 -20.81 7.32
CA VAL A 37 -0.78 -20.28 7.48
C VAL A 37 -0.57 -19.05 6.61
N ARG A 38 -1.05 -19.07 5.37
CA ARG A 38 -0.88 -17.95 4.44
C ARG A 38 -1.77 -16.78 4.77
N SER A 39 -2.97 -16.98 5.32
CA SER A 39 -3.83 -15.88 5.76
C SER A 39 -3.16 -15.07 6.87
N GLN A 40 -2.42 -15.73 7.78
CA GLN A 40 -1.59 -15.06 8.77
C GLN A 40 -0.44 -14.26 8.13
N GLN A 41 0.21 -14.82 7.11
CA GLN A 41 1.28 -14.12 6.38
C GLN A 41 0.78 -12.90 5.59
N LEU A 42 -0.45 -12.96 5.06
CA LEU A 42 -1.01 -11.88 4.24
C LEU A 42 -1.01 -10.51 4.94
N ALA A 43 -1.32 -10.46 6.23
CA ALA A 43 -1.38 -9.19 6.97
C ALA A 43 0.00 -8.49 7.00
N LEU A 44 1.06 -9.25 7.28
CA LEU A 44 2.43 -8.75 7.27
C LEU A 44 2.84 -8.33 5.85
N LEU A 45 2.67 -9.21 4.87
CA LEU A 45 3.05 -8.95 3.48
C LEU A 45 2.29 -7.74 2.89
N ALA A 46 1.01 -7.58 3.23
CA ALA A 46 0.20 -6.45 2.81
C ALA A 46 0.69 -5.14 3.43
N ASN A 47 1.00 -5.12 4.73
CA ASN A 47 1.57 -3.96 5.39
C ASN A 47 2.94 -3.58 4.80
N ASP A 48 3.76 -4.57 4.53
CA ASP A 48 5.10 -4.38 3.99
C ASP A 48 5.08 -3.86 2.55
N ALA A 49 4.19 -4.41 1.72
CA ALA A 49 3.94 -3.93 0.36
C ALA A 49 3.34 -2.52 0.35
N ALA A 50 2.35 -2.24 1.21
CA ALA A 50 1.79 -0.90 1.38
C ALA A 50 2.84 0.12 1.84
N GLY A 51 3.83 -0.31 2.64
CA GLY A 51 5.00 0.48 3.01
C GLY A 51 6.06 0.63 1.90
N GLY A 52 5.86 0.02 0.74
CA GLY A 52 6.75 0.16 -0.43
C GLY A 52 7.93 -0.81 -0.48
N ARG A 53 7.92 -1.91 0.29
CA ARG A 53 8.92 -2.97 0.10
C ARG A 53 8.64 -3.76 -1.16
N VAL A 54 9.52 -3.63 -2.15
CA VAL A 54 9.37 -4.24 -3.48
C VAL A 54 9.21 -5.77 -3.41
N GLU A 55 10.02 -6.45 -2.60
CA GLU A 55 9.95 -7.91 -2.43
C GLU A 55 8.60 -8.37 -1.86
N ALA A 56 8.00 -7.56 -0.98
CA ALA A 56 6.73 -7.89 -0.35
C ALA A 56 5.56 -7.95 -1.34
N PHE A 57 5.60 -7.20 -2.46
CA PHE A 57 4.57 -7.32 -3.51
C PHE A 57 4.58 -8.70 -4.17
N LEU A 58 5.78 -9.24 -4.45
CA LEU A 58 5.94 -10.55 -5.06
C LEU A 58 5.43 -11.64 -4.11
N ASP A 59 5.83 -11.57 -2.85
CA ASP A 59 5.41 -12.53 -1.83
C ASP A 59 3.90 -12.43 -1.54
N LEU A 60 3.34 -11.23 -1.54
CA LEU A 60 1.92 -10.98 -1.36
C LEU A 60 1.08 -11.60 -2.49
N ASP A 61 1.45 -11.37 -3.76
CA ASP A 61 0.79 -11.99 -4.91
C ASP A 61 0.92 -13.52 -4.88
N ALA A 62 2.11 -14.02 -4.54
CA ALA A 62 2.35 -15.45 -4.44
C ALA A 62 1.56 -16.10 -3.28
N ALA A 63 1.34 -15.40 -2.17
CA ALA A 63 0.48 -15.86 -1.08
C ALA A 63 -0.99 -15.89 -1.51
N ARG A 64 -1.48 -14.81 -2.13
CA ARG A 64 -2.83 -14.70 -2.69
C ARG A 64 -3.14 -15.83 -3.68
N LYS A 65 -2.28 -16.03 -4.67
CA LYS A 65 -2.45 -17.09 -5.69
C LYS A 65 -2.54 -18.48 -5.07
N ARG A 66 -1.73 -18.76 -4.05
CA ARG A 66 -1.73 -20.06 -3.37
C ARG A 66 -2.99 -20.28 -2.54
N ILE A 67 -3.49 -19.26 -1.85
CA ILE A 67 -4.78 -19.35 -1.14
C ILE A 67 -5.92 -19.60 -2.14
N GLY A 68 -5.99 -18.80 -3.21
CA GLY A 68 -7.00 -18.97 -4.25
C GLY A 68 -6.98 -20.36 -4.90
N ALA A 69 -5.78 -20.88 -5.19
CA ALA A 69 -5.61 -22.23 -5.71
C ALA A 69 -6.06 -23.30 -4.71
N ALA A 70 -5.68 -23.18 -3.43
CA ALA A 70 -6.08 -24.12 -2.39
C ALA A 70 -7.61 -24.15 -2.18
N LEU A 71 -8.27 -22.99 -2.16
CA LEU A 71 -9.73 -22.90 -2.06
C LEU A 71 -10.43 -23.49 -3.29
N THR A 72 -9.89 -23.23 -4.49
CA THR A 72 -10.40 -23.82 -5.73
C THR A 72 -10.30 -25.35 -5.70
N GLN A 73 -9.16 -25.89 -5.26
CA GLN A 73 -8.96 -27.32 -5.10
C GLN A 73 -9.88 -27.90 -4.02
N LEU A 74 -10.01 -27.27 -2.85
CA LEU A 74 -10.94 -27.68 -1.80
C LEU A 74 -12.38 -27.80 -2.34
N LYS A 75 -12.78 -26.88 -3.21
CA LYS A 75 -14.12 -26.83 -3.78
C LYS A 75 -14.34 -27.88 -4.88
N GLN A 76 -13.45 -27.90 -5.88
CA GLN A 76 -13.64 -28.64 -7.13
C GLN A 76 -12.96 -30.01 -7.13
N GLY A 77 -12.04 -30.24 -6.20
CA GLY A 77 -11.19 -31.42 -6.18
C GLY A 77 -10.06 -31.37 -7.22
N ASP A 78 -9.35 -32.48 -7.29
CA ASP A 78 -8.39 -32.82 -8.33
C ASP A 78 -8.54 -34.32 -8.65
N PRO A 79 -9.49 -34.70 -9.53
CA PRO A 79 -9.79 -36.09 -9.82
C PRO A 79 -8.60 -36.87 -10.38
N GLY A 80 -7.70 -36.20 -11.11
CA GLY A 80 -6.47 -36.80 -11.65
C GLY A 80 -5.50 -37.25 -10.57
N ASN A 81 -5.53 -36.58 -9.42
CA ASN A 81 -4.76 -36.93 -8.23
C ASN A 81 -5.61 -37.61 -7.14
N GLY A 82 -6.80 -38.11 -7.48
CA GLY A 82 -7.68 -38.83 -6.56
C GLY A 82 -8.17 -37.97 -5.39
N PHE A 83 -8.56 -36.72 -5.66
CA PHE A 83 -9.25 -35.84 -4.71
C PHE A 83 -10.59 -35.39 -5.29
N SER A 84 -11.70 -35.68 -4.63
CA SER A 84 -13.04 -35.39 -5.17
C SER A 84 -13.57 -33.99 -4.84
N GLY A 85 -12.87 -33.25 -3.96
CA GLY A 85 -13.32 -31.94 -3.47
C GLY A 85 -14.46 -32.04 -2.45
N LEU A 86 -14.93 -30.88 -1.99
CA LEU A 86 -15.89 -30.76 -0.90
C LEU A 86 -17.29 -30.27 -1.33
N ALA A 87 -17.48 -29.81 -2.57
CA ALA A 87 -18.73 -29.17 -3.00
C ALA A 87 -20.01 -30.00 -2.77
N GLY A 88 -19.92 -31.33 -2.82
CA GLY A 88 -21.05 -32.25 -2.59
C GLY A 88 -21.16 -32.82 -1.17
N ARG A 89 -20.30 -32.43 -0.23
CA ARG A 89 -20.15 -33.08 1.08
C ARG A 89 -20.71 -32.19 2.20
N ALA A 90 -21.95 -32.39 2.61
CA ALA A 90 -22.50 -31.68 3.77
C ALA A 90 -21.97 -32.29 5.08
N PRO A 91 -21.65 -31.50 6.13
CA PRO A 91 -21.75 -30.03 6.21
C PRO A 91 -20.54 -29.26 5.63
N LEU A 92 -19.46 -29.95 5.24
CA LEU A 92 -18.19 -29.37 4.78
C LEU A 92 -18.35 -28.34 3.65
N SER A 93 -19.28 -28.56 2.72
CA SER A 93 -19.56 -27.62 1.62
C SER A 93 -20.08 -26.25 2.09
N ALA A 94 -20.89 -26.22 3.16
CA ALA A 94 -21.39 -24.98 3.74
C ALA A 94 -20.32 -24.23 4.53
N GLU A 95 -19.44 -24.96 5.21
CA GLU A 95 -18.30 -24.39 5.95
C GLU A 95 -17.27 -23.81 4.99
N LEU A 96 -16.94 -24.53 3.91
CA LEU A 96 -16.08 -24.04 2.83
C LEU A 96 -16.66 -22.77 2.17
N LEU A 97 -17.98 -22.69 1.99
CA LEU A 97 -18.61 -21.46 1.51
C LEU A 97 -18.40 -20.28 2.47
N GLY A 98 -18.35 -20.52 3.79
CA GLY A 98 -18.01 -19.51 4.78
C GLY A 98 -16.57 -19.01 4.63
N VAL A 99 -15.62 -19.91 4.35
CA VAL A 99 -14.22 -19.59 4.05
C VAL A 99 -14.11 -18.79 2.75
N ASP A 100 -14.76 -19.23 1.67
CA ASP A 100 -14.80 -18.54 0.37
C ASP A 100 -15.30 -17.08 0.52
N LYS A 101 -16.36 -16.88 1.31
CA LYS A 101 -16.93 -15.54 1.57
C LYS A 101 -15.98 -14.65 2.35
N ALA A 102 -15.22 -15.20 3.29
CA ALA A 102 -14.19 -14.44 4.03
C ALA A 102 -12.96 -14.14 3.17
N TRP A 103 -12.64 -15.01 2.21
CA TRP A 103 -11.52 -14.83 1.29
C TRP A 103 -11.77 -13.73 0.24
N ALA A 104 -12.97 -13.65 -0.32
CA ALA A 104 -13.27 -12.70 -1.40
C ALA A 104 -12.85 -11.23 -1.14
N PRO A 105 -13.16 -10.61 0.02
CA PRO A 105 -12.70 -9.24 0.30
C PRO A 105 -11.17 -9.14 0.48
N LEU A 106 -10.53 -10.17 1.03
CA LEU A 106 -9.06 -10.22 1.13
C LEU A 106 -8.42 -10.25 -0.26
N ASP A 107 -8.92 -11.10 -1.15
CA ASP A 107 -8.43 -11.21 -2.53
C ASP A 107 -8.53 -9.87 -3.29
N SER A 108 -9.66 -9.18 -3.12
CA SER A 108 -9.89 -7.85 -3.69
C SER A 108 -8.92 -6.82 -3.13
N ASN A 109 -8.72 -6.79 -1.82
CA ASN A 109 -7.81 -5.83 -1.19
C ASN A 109 -6.35 -6.10 -1.53
N VAL A 110 -5.92 -7.37 -1.62
CA VAL A 110 -4.57 -7.68 -2.11
C VAL A 110 -4.41 -7.18 -3.54
N THR A 111 -5.42 -7.36 -4.39
CA THR A 111 -5.37 -6.87 -5.79
C THR A 111 -5.19 -5.35 -5.85
N LYS A 112 -5.87 -4.58 -4.98
CA LYS A 112 -5.68 -3.12 -4.90
C LYS A 112 -4.24 -2.74 -4.54
N ILE A 113 -3.65 -3.42 -3.54
CA ILE A 113 -2.26 -3.18 -3.15
C ILE A 113 -1.32 -3.45 -4.33
N LEU A 114 -1.49 -4.58 -5.01
CA LEU A 114 -0.67 -4.94 -6.18
C LEU A 114 -0.82 -3.95 -7.34
N GLN A 115 -2.03 -3.44 -7.58
CA GLN A 115 -2.29 -2.42 -8.61
C GLN A 115 -1.67 -1.06 -8.26
N GLY A 116 -1.54 -0.74 -6.97
CA GLY A 116 -0.90 0.48 -6.48
C GLY A 116 0.64 0.43 -6.42
N GLN A 117 1.27 -0.70 -6.74
CA GLN A 117 2.72 -0.92 -6.58
C GLN A 117 3.56 0.20 -7.20
N ARG A 118 3.26 0.58 -8.44
CA ARG A 118 4.02 1.61 -9.15
C ARG A 118 3.93 2.95 -8.42
N GLN A 119 2.73 3.38 -8.06
CA GLN A 119 2.49 4.66 -7.38
C GLN A 119 3.20 4.72 -6.03
N ILE A 120 3.24 3.62 -5.28
CA ILE A 120 3.96 3.55 -3.99
C ILE A 120 5.46 3.74 -4.19
N ILE A 121 6.05 3.05 -5.17
CA ILE A 121 7.49 3.13 -5.47
C ILE A 121 7.87 4.53 -5.97
N GLU A 122 7.07 5.08 -6.90
CA GLU A 122 7.27 6.43 -7.44
C GLU A 122 7.13 7.49 -6.35
N SER A 123 6.15 7.35 -5.45
CA SER A 123 5.95 8.28 -4.33
C SER A 123 7.09 8.24 -3.33
N ARG A 124 7.60 7.04 -3.00
CA ARG A 124 8.78 6.91 -2.13
C ARG A 124 9.99 7.59 -2.75
N THR A 125 10.23 7.34 -4.04
CA THR A 125 11.31 7.98 -4.79
C THR A 125 11.17 9.51 -4.78
N ALA A 126 9.93 10.01 -4.92
CA ALA A 126 9.65 11.44 -4.86
C ALA A 126 9.89 12.06 -3.48
N VAL A 127 9.56 11.35 -2.38
CA VAL A 127 9.91 11.79 -1.02
C VAL A 127 11.43 11.79 -0.81
N ASP A 128 12.13 10.75 -1.25
CA ASP A 128 13.59 10.66 -1.12
C ASP A 128 14.28 11.79 -1.91
N ASP A 129 13.81 12.09 -3.13
CA ASP A 129 14.29 13.22 -3.94
C ASP A 129 13.99 14.57 -3.28
N PHE A 130 12.79 14.71 -2.68
CA PHE A 130 12.45 15.90 -1.90
C PHE A 130 13.45 16.09 -0.76
N ASP A 131 13.63 15.07 0.08
CA ASP A 131 14.48 15.17 1.27
C ASP A 131 15.94 15.45 0.91
N ALA A 132 16.46 14.86 -0.17
CA ALA A 132 17.80 15.12 -0.67
C ALA A 132 17.99 16.58 -1.11
N LYS A 133 16.98 17.19 -1.76
CA LYS A 133 17.05 18.56 -2.28
C LYS A 133 16.71 19.63 -1.24
N ALA A 134 15.84 19.31 -0.28
CA ALA A 134 15.35 20.27 0.72
C ALA A 134 16.47 20.93 1.54
N ALA A 135 17.51 20.16 1.91
CA ALA A 135 18.64 20.69 2.67
C ALA A 135 19.40 21.79 1.90
N ARG A 136 19.64 21.56 0.60
CA ARG A 136 20.32 22.55 -0.26
C ARG A 136 19.45 23.79 -0.47
N LEU A 137 18.15 23.58 -0.71
CA LEU A 137 17.18 24.66 -0.89
C LEU A 137 17.09 25.57 0.36
N ASN A 138 17.09 24.95 1.56
CA ASN A 138 17.14 25.68 2.83
C ASN A 138 18.43 26.48 2.99
N ALA A 139 19.59 25.92 2.64
CA ALA A 139 20.87 26.61 2.76
C ALA A 139 20.95 27.86 1.86
N HIS A 140 20.54 27.74 0.59
CA HIS A 140 20.51 28.88 -0.32
C HIS A 140 19.47 29.94 0.11
N THR A 141 18.33 29.51 0.66
CA THR A 141 17.33 30.43 1.21
C THR A 141 17.87 31.23 2.40
N ASP A 142 18.61 30.57 3.30
CA ASP A 142 19.29 31.24 4.43
C ASP A 142 20.37 32.24 3.95
N GLU A 143 21.09 31.91 2.88
CA GLU A 143 22.07 32.81 2.26
C GLU A 143 21.41 34.06 1.65
N ILE A 144 20.24 33.91 1.01
CA ILE A 144 19.43 35.05 0.54
C ILE A 144 19.04 35.95 1.72
N VAL A 145 18.56 35.37 2.82
CA VAL A 145 18.18 36.13 4.02
C VAL A 145 19.37 36.93 4.57
N LYS A 146 20.55 36.30 4.71
CA LYS A 146 21.77 36.98 5.17
C LYS A 146 22.18 38.11 4.24
N THR A 147 22.20 37.86 2.94
CA THR A 147 22.57 38.86 1.93
C THR A 147 21.61 40.05 1.95
N LEU A 148 20.30 39.81 2.10
CA LEU A 148 19.30 40.88 2.23
C LEU A 148 19.47 41.68 3.52
N VAL A 149 19.84 41.06 4.62
CA VAL A 149 20.08 41.78 5.88
C VAL A 149 21.33 42.67 5.77
N ASP A 150 22.41 42.14 5.21
CA ASP A 150 23.68 42.86 5.05
C ASP A 150 23.58 43.98 3.99
N GLY A 151 22.83 43.74 2.91
CA GLY A 151 22.61 44.67 1.81
C GLY A 151 21.47 45.67 2.01
N HIS A 152 20.89 45.75 3.22
CA HIS A 152 19.73 46.61 3.53
C HIS A 152 18.48 46.38 2.67
N GLY A 153 18.24 45.12 2.29
CA GLY A 153 16.99 44.68 1.67
C GLY A 153 15.76 45.04 2.51
N SER A 154 14.60 45.15 1.86
CA SER A 154 13.38 45.57 2.54
C SER A 154 12.93 44.53 3.58
N LYS A 155 12.26 45.00 4.64
CA LYS A 155 11.70 44.12 5.68
C LYS A 155 10.75 43.06 5.12
N LEU A 156 10.02 43.39 4.04
CA LEU A 156 9.11 42.46 3.39
C LEU A 156 9.88 41.35 2.63
N GLN A 157 10.94 41.70 1.89
CA GLN A 157 11.80 40.72 1.22
C GLN A 157 12.43 39.75 2.21
N VAL A 158 13.03 40.26 3.30
CA VAL A 158 13.61 39.43 4.37
C VAL A 158 12.57 38.49 4.96
N LYS A 159 11.37 39.00 5.30
CA LYS A 159 10.28 38.20 5.85
C LYS A 159 9.84 37.08 4.91
N LEU A 160 9.64 37.40 3.62
CA LEU A 160 9.18 36.43 2.63
C LEU A 160 10.22 35.34 2.38
N ALA A 161 11.50 35.71 2.28
CA ALA A 161 12.61 34.77 2.16
C ALA A 161 12.70 33.84 3.37
N SER A 162 12.64 34.38 4.60
CA SER A 162 12.65 33.56 5.82
C SER A 162 11.46 32.59 5.91
N TYR A 163 10.28 32.97 5.42
CA TYR A 163 9.14 32.07 5.36
C TYR A 163 9.29 30.90 4.38
N GLN A 164 10.14 31.00 3.37
CA GLN A 164 10.40 29.90 2.45
C GLN A 164 10.99 28.68 3.17
N MET A 165 11.88 28.87 4.14
CA MET A 165 12.46 27.78 4.94
C MET A 165 11.36 26.99 5.70
N LEU A 166 10.43 27.69 6.33
CA LEU A 166 9.30 27.07 7.04
C LEU A 166 8.38 26.29 6.08
N LEU A 167 8.19 26.80 4.86
CA LEU A 167 7.38 26.11 3.86
C LEU A 167 8.05 24.81 3.40
N ILE A 168 9.36 24.80 3.18
CA ILE A 168 10.11 23.58 2.82
C ILE A 168 9.87 22.50 3.86
N GLU A 169 10.09 22.80 5.14
CA GLU A 169 9.87 21.83 6.21
C GLU A 169 8.41 21.36 6.31
N ARG A 170 7.44 22.28 6.11
CA ARG A 170 6.02 21.93 6.10
C ARG A 170 5.67 21.02 4.93
N MET A 171 6.21 21.29 3.75
CA MET A 171 6.02 20.48 2.56
C MET A 171 6.63 19.09 2.75
N GLN A 172 7.83 18.98 3.34
CA GLN A 172 8.43 17.69 3.71
C GLN A 172 7.51 16.88 4.62
N ARG A 173 7.05 17.46 5.73
CA ARG A 173 6.15 16.76 6.66
C ARG A 173 4.86 16.30 5.98
N ARG A 174 4.30 17.10 5.07
CA ARG A 174 3.10 16.73 4.30
C ARG A 174 3.39 15.66 3.24
N ALA A 175 4.54 15.71 2.59
CA ALA A 175 4.99 14.68 1.65
C ALA A 175 5.08 13.31 2.33
N HIS A 176 5.68 13.25 3.52
CA HIS A 176 5.71 12.03 4.35
C HIS A 176 4.31 11.57 4.76
N ALA A 177 3.43 12.47 5.20
CA ALA A 177 2.06 12.11 5.56
C ALA A 177 1.22 11.59 4.37
N ILE A 178 1.48 12.07 3.15
CA ILE A 178 0.89 11.52 1.92
C ILE A 178 1.44 10.13 1.64
N LEU A 179 2.76 9.95 1.75
CA LEU A 179 3.42 8.66 1.54
C LEU A 179 2.89 7.58 2.50
N ASP A 180 2.62 7.95 3.75
CA ASP A 180 2.05 7.05 4.76
C ASP A 180 0.62 6.60 4.43
N GLY A 181 -0.11 7.36 3.60
CA GLY A 181 -1.46 7.01 3.14
C GLY A 181 -2.52 6.94 4.24
N GLY A 182 -2.25 7.47 5.44
CA GLY A 182 -3.15 7.43 6.58
C GLY A 182 -4.37 8.36 6.45
N GLU A 183 -5.14 8.49 7.54
CA GLU A 183 -6.35 9.35 7.59
C GLU A 183 -6.04 10.81 7.24
N ASP A 184 -4.84 11.29 7.57
CA ASP A 184 -4.40 12.66 7.29
C ASP A 184 -3.91 12.89 5.85
N ALA A 185 -3.78 11.86 5.02
CA ALA A 185 -3.16 11.97 3.69
C ALA A 185 -3.86 12.98 2.78
N ALA A 186 -5.20 13.02 2.79
CA ALA A 186 -5.97 13.97 1.98
C ALA A 186 -5.78 15.44 2.44
N ASN A 187 -5.73 15.65 3.75
CA ASN A 187 -5.45 16.96 4.33
C ASN A 187 -4.00 17.38 4.07
N ALA A 188 -3.07 16.43 4.12
CA ALA A 188 -1.66 16.64 3.79
C ALA A 188 -1.50 17.03 2.31
N ALA A 189 -2.16 16.33 1.38
CA ALA A 189 -2.15 16.65 -0.05
C ALA A 189 -2.69 18.07 -0.34
N THR A 190 -3.83 18.42 0.24
CA THR A 190 -4.41 19.77 0.09
C THR A 190 -3.46 20.84 0.62
N GLY A 191 -2.86 20.60 1.79
CA GLY A 191 -1.88 21.52 2.37
C GLY A 191 -0.60 21.61 1.56
N LEU A 192 -0.12 20.50 0.99
CA LEU A 192 1.09 20.45 0.16
C LEU A 192 0.88 21.23 -1.12
N GLN A 193 -0.28 21.09 -1.77
CA GLN A 193 -0.62 21.89 -2.95
C GLN A 193 -0.61 23.38 -2.65
N ARG A 194 -1.21 23.80 -1.53
CA ARG A 194 -1.21 25.22 -1.12
C ARG A 194 0.21 25.71 -0.84
N ASP A 195 1.00 24.93 -0.11
CA ASP A 195 2.36 25.32 0.29
C ASP A 195 3.27 25.40 -0.96
N ARG A 196 3.11 24.48 -1.93
CA ARG A 196 3.76 24.50 -3.25
C ARG A 196 3.42 25.77 -4.03
N THR A 197 2.13 26.09 -4.17
CA THR A 197 1.69 27.29 -4.92
C THR A 197 2.25 28.56 -4.29
N PHE A 198 2.20 28.67 -2.96
CA PHE A 198 2.71 29.84 -2.26
C PHE A 198 4.23 29.97 -2.36
N TYR A 199 4.97 28.85 -2.29
CA TYR A 199 6.43 28.84 -2.43
C TYR A 199 6.86 29.38 -3.81
N GLY A 200 6.30 28.84 -4.89
CA GLY A 200 6.60 29.31 -6.25
C GLY A 200 6.24 30.79 -6.48
N ALA A 201 5.06 31.22 -6.02
CA ALA A 201 4.63 32.62 -6.16
C ALA A 201 5.54 33.61 -5.42
N VAL A 202 6.11 33.20 -4.27
CA VAL A 202 7.06 34.06 -3.53
C VAL A 202 8.39 34.16 -4.27
N ILE A 203 8.92 33.07 -4.82
CA ILE A 203 10.16 33.12 -5.62
C ILE A 203 9.99 34.07 -6.79
N GLU A 204 8.91 33.93 -7.56
CA GLU A 204 8.57 34.81 -8.68
C GLU A 204 8.45 36.27 -8.22
N SER A 205 7.72 36.52 -7.14
CA SER A 205 7.54 37.87 -6.60
C SER A 205 8.85 38.50 -6.07
N LEU A 206 9.80 37.70 -5.58
CA LEU A 206 11.12 38.19 -5.18
C LEU A 206 12.05 38.45 -6.40
N LEU A 207 11.89 37.70 -7.49
CA LEU A 207 12.65 37.87 -8.73
C LEU A 207 12.16 39.07 -9.55
N ASP A 208 10.85 39.22 -9.69
CA ASP A 208 10.23 40.15 -10.66
C ASP A 208 9.51 41.32 -9.98
N GLY A 209 9.31 41.23 -8.67
CA GLY A 209 8.48 42.17 -7.92
C GLY A 209 6.99 41.82 -8.01
N ASN A 210 6.19 42.45 -7.15
CA ASN A 210 4.75 42.29 -7.13
C ASN A 210 4.10 43.60 -6.64
N ALA A 211 3.45 44.31 -7.56
CA ALA A 211 2.86 45.62 -7.29
C ALA A 211 1.68 45.54 -6.30
N ASP A 212 0.89 44.47 -6.34
CA ASP A 212 -0.24 44.27 -5.43
C ASP A 212 0.21 44.09 -3.97
N LEU A 213 1.46 43.62 -3.78
CA LEU A 213 2.10 43.44 -2.48
C LEU A 213 3.02 44.60 -2.08
N ASP A 214 3.13 45.66 -2.90
CA ASP A 214 4.13 46.72 -2.76
C ASP A 214 5.56 46.14 -2.60
N LEU A 215 5.83 45.06 -3.33
CA LEU A 215 7.10 44.34 -3.28
C LEU A 215 7.91 44.68 -4.52
N LYS A 216 9.10 45.24 -4.31
CA LYS A 216 10.11 45.39 -5.38
C LYS A 216 10.90 44.10 -5.53
N ALA A 217 11.31 43.81 -6.76
CA ALA A 217 12.28 42.77 -7.05
C ALA A 217 13.57 42.98 -6.23
N ILE A 218 14.25 41.88 -5.90
CA ILE A 218 15.60 41.93 -5.33
C ILE A 218 16.56 42.40 -6.42
N ASP A 219 17.22 43.54 -6.17
CA ASP A 219 18.16 44.21 -7.07
C ASP A 219 19.64 43.97 -6.69
N ASP A 220 19.91 43.57 -5.44
CA ASP A 220 21.23 43.12 -5.03
C ASP A 220 21.69 41.94 -5.91
N THR A 221 22.86 42.10 -6.54
CA THR A 221 23.33 41.16 -7.57
C THR A 221 23.68 39.78 -6.98
N ALA A 222 24.20 39.73 -5.76
CA ALA A 222 24.54 38.47 -5.10
C ALA A 222 23.27 37.72 -4.68
N ALA A 223 22.35 38.40 -3.99
CA ALA A 223 21.07 37.82 -3.59
C ALA A 223 20.23 37.37 -4.79
N ARG A 224 20.27 38.12 -5.90
CA ARG A 224 19.57 37.74 -7.13
C ARG A 224 20.14 36.47 -7.76
N GLY A 225 21.46 36.31 -7.77
CA GLY A 225 22.09 35.07 -8.25
C GLY A 225 21.68 33.84 -7.42
N ILE A 226 21.71 33.95 -6.09
CA ILE A 226 21.30 32.86 -5.20
C ILE A 226 19.80 32.55 -5.38
N LEU A 227 18.95 33.58 -5.56
CA LEU A 227 17.52 33.38 -5.80
C LEU A 227 17.24 32.68 -7.14
N GLN A 228 18.04 32.91 -8.17
CA GLN A 228 17.95 32.17 -9.44
C GLN A 228 18.34 30.70 -9.27
N ASP A 229 19.35 30.40 -8.46
CA ASP A 229 19.69 29.03 -8.10
C ASP A 229 18.57 28.34 -7.30
N VAL A 230 17.94 29.07 -6.36
CA VAL A 230 16.76 28.58 -5.63
C VAL A 230 15.60 28.30 -6.58
N ASN A 231 15.34 29.18 -7.55
CA ASN A 231 14.29 28.96 -8.54
C ASN A 231 14.55 27.70 -9.39
N THR A 232 15.79 27.51 -9.83
CA THR A 232 16.19 26.32 -10.59
C THR A 232 16.02 25.05 -9.77
N GLN A 233 16.46 25.04 -8.50
CA GLN A 233 16.28 23.91 -7.60
C GLN A 233 14.80 23.63 -7.29
N TRP A 234 13.99 24.68 -7.21
CA TRP A 234 12.55 24.55 -7.04
C TRP A 234 11.88 23.91 -8.27
N ASP A 235 12.25 24.34 -9.47
CA ASP A 235 11.75 23.74 -10.72
C ASP A 235 12.14 22.27 -10.84
N GLU A 236 13.34 21.90 -10.38
CA GLU A 236 13.79 20.49 -10.29
C GLU A 236 13.05 19.67 -9.22
N LEU A 237 12.49 20.31 -8.19
CA LEU A 237 11.76 19.67 -7.10
C LEU A 237 10.25 19.55 -7.40
N ALA A 238 9.70 20.48 -8.17
CA ALA A 238 8.26 20.54 -8.49
C ALA A 238 7.67 19.25 -9.07
N PRO A 239 8.38 18.46 -9.93
CA PRO A 239 7.90 17.17 -10.41
C PRO A 239 7.69 16.15 -9.28
N ALA A 240 8.61 16.06 -8.31
CA ALA A 240 8.47 15.14 -7.18
C ALA A 240 7.23 15.49 -6.33
N ILE A 241 6.99 16.77 -6.09
CA ILE A 241 5.78 17.24 -5.38
C ILE A 241 4.52 16.87 -6.17
N ALA A 242 4.52 17.04 -7.49
CA ALA A 242 3.38 16.68 -8.34
C ALA A 242 3.09 15.16 -8.29
N THR A 243 4.12 14.32 -8.38
CA THR A 243 3.99 12.86 -8.24
C THR A 243 3.29 12.47 -6.94
N LEU A 244 3.65 13.10 -5.82
CA LEU A 244 3.02 12.81 -4.52
C LEU A 244 1.55 13.22 -4.48
N LEU A 245 1.23 14.40 -5.01
CA LEU A 245 -0.15 14.90 -5.06
C LEU A 245 -1.03 14.00 -5.92
N ASP A 246 -0.53 13.55 -7.08
CA ASP A 246 -1.25 12.67 -7.99
C ASP A 246 -1.46 11.26 -7.39
N ALA A 247 -0.50 10.79 -6.59
CA ALA A 247 -0.57 9.47 -5.97
C ALA A 247 -1.41 9.43 -4.68
N ALA A 248 -1.73 10.57 -4.06
CA ALA A 248 -2.30 10.63 -2.70
C ALA A 248 -3.54 9.74 -2.49
N ALA A 249 -4.50 9.77 -3.43
CA ALA A 249 -5.71 8.94 -3.33
C ALA A 249 -5.41 7.44 -3.45
N ALA A 250 -4.49 7.07 -4.34
CA ALA A 250 -4.09 5.68 -4.53
C ALA A 250 -3.36 5.13 -3.29
N LEU A 251 -2.47 5.92 -2.69
CA LEU A 251 -1.77 5.54 -1.46
C LEU A 251 -2.74 5.34 -0.29
N GLN A 252 -3.76 6.19 -0.18
CA GLN A 252 -4.81 6.04 0.83
C GLN A 252 -5.63 4.76 0.62
N GLU A 253 -5.98 4.44 -0.63
CA GLU A 253 -6.69 3.19 -0.95
C GLU A 253 -5.84 1.95 -0.60
N VAL A 254 -4.55 1.98 -0.92
CA VAL A 254 -3.58 0.91 -0.58
C VAL A 254 -3.49 0.74 0.93
N ARG A 255 -3.35 1.84 1.68
CA ARG A 255 -3.25 1.79 3.15
C ARG A 255 -4.49 1.17 3.77
N LYS A 256 -5.67 1.62 3.32
CA LYS A 256 -6.95 1.04 3.73
C LYS A 256 -7.05 -0.44 3.40
N ALA A 257 -6.64 -0.85 2.20
CA ALA A 257 -6.65 -2.24 1.81
C ALA A 257 -5.75 -3.11 2.72
N ALA A 258 -4.59 -2.60 3.14
CA ALA A 258 -3.72 -3.29 4.08
C ALA A 258 -4.36 -3.44 5.48
N ASP A 259 -5.01 -2.40 5.98
CA ASP A 259 -5.74 -2.43 7.25
C ASP A 259 -6.92 -3.42 7.22
N ASP A 260 -7.68 -3.41 6.13
CA ASP A 260 -8.78 -4.34 5.92
C ASP A 260 -8.28 -5.79 5.79
N ILE A 261 -7.11 -6.04 5.19
CA ILE A 261 -6.49 -7.37 5.13
C ILE A 261 -6.14 -7.86 6.53
N ARG A 262 -5.54 -7.00 7.37
CA ARG A 262 -5.19 -7.36 8.75
C ARG A 262 -6.41 -7.87 9.52
N LEU A 263 -7.54 -7.14 9.45
CA LEU A 263 -8.80 -7.52 10.09
C LEU A 263 -9.45 -8.75 9.43
N GLY A 264 -9.43 -8.83 8.10
CA GLY A 264 -10.03 -9.92 7.35
C GLY A 264 -9.29 -11.25 7.51
N SER A 265 -7.96 -11.22 7.72
CA SER A 265 -7.15 -12.43 7.94
C SER A 265 -7.57 -13.19 9.20
N GLU A 266 -7.87 -12.49 10.29
CA GLU A 266 -8.43 -13.08 11.53
C GLU A 266 -9.81 -13.70 11.29
N THR A 267 -10.64 -13.03 10.50
CA THR A 267 -11.96 -13.54 10.12
C THR A 267 -11.83 -14.82 9.29
N LEU A 268 -10.91 -14.87 8.32
CA LEU A 268 -10.67 -16.04 7.49
C LEU A 268 -10.25 -17.26 8.33
N LEU A 269 -9.40 -17.05 9.35
CA LEU A 269 -9.02 -18.13 10.28
C LEU A 269 -10.21 -18.64 11.07
N THR A 270 -10.94 -17.75 11.73
CA THR A 270 -12.14 -18.12 12.49
C THR A 270 -13.13 -18.89 11.63
N ARG A 271 -13.31 -18.51 10.35
CA ARG A 271 -14.21 -19.20 9.42
C ARG A 271 -13.69 -20.56 8.95
N SER A 272 -12.39 -20.80 9.04
CA SER A 272 -11.74 -22.07 8.66
C SER A 272 -11.78 -23.13 9.78
N GLU A 273 -11.93 -22.73 11.04
CA GLU A 273 -11.89 -23.64 12.19
C GLU A 273 -12.96 -24.74 12.17
N PRO A 274 -14.25 -24.48 11.85
CA PRO A 274 -15.26 -25.54 11.81
C PRO A 274 -14.93 -26.61 10.76
N LEU A 275 -14.44 -26.16 9.60
CA LEU A 275 -14.04 -27.05 8.51
C LEU A 275 -12.87 -27.95 8.94
N GLN A 276 -11.88 -27.39 9.64
CA GLN A 276 -10.76 -28.16 10.20
C GLN A 276 -11.24 -29.19 11.22
N GLN A 277 -12.16 -28.81 12.11
CA GLN A 277 -12.70 -29.70 13.14
C GLN A 277 -13.52 -30.86 12.54
N HIS A 278 -14.26 -30.65 11.45
CA HIS A 278 -14.99 -31.72 10.79
C HIS A 278 -14.11 -32.64 9.95
N LEU A 279 -13.08 -32.12 9.29
CA LEU A 279 -12.13 -32.94 8.53
C LEU A 279 -11.23 -33.81 9.42
N GLY A 280 -11.04 -33.43 10.69
CA GLY A 280 -10.23 -34.17 11.65
C GLY A 280 -10.98 -35.24 12.46
N LYS A 281 -12.28 -35.44 12.23
CA LYS A 281 -13.12 -36.46 12.88
C LYS A 281 -13.24 -37.71 12.01
#